data_AF-G5A374-F1
#
_entry.id   AF-G5A374-F1
#
_cell.length_a   1.000
_cell.length_b   1.000
_cell.length_c   1.000
_cell.angle_alpha   90.00
_cell.angle_beta   90.00
_cell.angle_gamma   90.00
#
_symmetry.space_group_name_H-M   'P 1'
#
loop_
_entity.id
_entity.type
_entity.pdbx_description
1 polymer ?
#
loop_
_entity_poly.entity_id
_entity_poly.type
_entity_poly.pdbx_seq_one_letter_code
_entity_poly.pdbx_strand_id
1 'polypeptide(L)' 'MPKEPKHSLAARARVQDAHQQGVDWELVVKHNGIPRTTARRIVMSGSPEVKQRGGSRAANIKCTPEIEAALVAYVV' A
#
# COMPACT_ATOMS: atom_id res chain seq x y z
N MET A 1 1.05 12.42 -7.72
CA MET A 1 0.42 11.19 -8.25
C MET A 1 0.84 10.00 -7.41
N PRO A 2 -0.06 9.04 -7.13
CA PRO A 2 0.34 7.78 -6.51
C PRO A 2 1.39 7.11 -7.40
N LYS A 3 2.53 6.72 -6.83
CA LYS A 3 3.51 5.91 -7.56
C LYS A 3 3.01 4.48 -7.57
N GLU A 4 3.07 3.85 -8.74
CA GLU A 4 2.78 2.43 -8.83
C GLU A 4 3.72 1.63 -7.91
N PRO A 5 3.21 0.65 -7.17
CA PRO A 5 4.05 -0.18 -6.34
C PRO A 5 5.09 -0.92 -7.19
N LYS A 6 6.33 -1.00 -6.68
CA LYS A 6 7.45 -1.70 -7.35
C LYS A 6 7.15 -3.16 -7.70
N HIS A 7 6.24 -3.80 -6.95
CA HIS A 7 5.72 -5.13 -7.25
C HIS A 7 4.21 -5.02 -7.38
N SER A 8 3.69 -5.39 -8.55
CA SER A 8 2.27 -5.28 -8.86
C SER A 8 1.41 -6.10 -7.90
N LEU A 9 0.15 -5.67 -7.74
CA LEU A 9 -0.81 -6.39 -6.91
C LEU A 9 -0.97 -7.85 -7.36
N ALA A 10 -0.97 -8.10 -8.67
CA ALA A 10 -1.04 -9.45 -9.24
C ALA A 10 0.17 -10.32 -8.84
N ALA A 11 1.38 -9.78 -8.85
CA ALA A 11 2.57 -10.51 -8.42
C ALA A 11 2.52 -10.85 -6.92
N ARG A 12 1.98 -9.94 -6.11
CA ARG A 12 1.80 -10.15 -4.67
C ARG A 12 0.70 -11.17 -4.36
N ALA A 13 -0.40 -11.14 -5.11
CA ALA A 13 -1.50 -12.10 -5.00
C ALA A 13 -1.00 -13.52 -5.28
N ARG A 14 -0.28 -13.75 -6.38
CA ARG A 14 0.30 -15.07 -6.69
C ARG A 14 1.15 -15.65 -5.57
N VAL A 15 1.98 -14.83 -4.93
CA VAL A 15 2.82 -15.25 -3.79
C VAL A 15 1.96 -15.66 -2.60
N GLN A 16 0.91 -14.90 -2.33
CA GLN A 16 -0.01 -15.19 -1.23
C GLN A 16 -0.84 -16.45 -1.49
N ASP A 17 -1.38 -16.60 -2.70
CA ASP A 17 -2.15 -17.78 -3.10
C ASP A 17 -1.30 -19.05 -2.99
N ALA A 18 -0.05 -19.00 -3.48
CA ALA A 18 0.89 -20.12 -3.36
C ALA A 18 1.17 -20.50 -1.91
N HIS A 19 1.32 -19.51 -1.02
CA HIS A 19 1.51 -19.76 0.41
C HIS A 19 0.25 -20.37 1.04
N GLN A 20 -0.95 -19.89 0.71
CA GLN A 20 -2.21 -20.44 1.23
C GLN A 20 -2.46 -21.86 0.75
N GLN A 21 -2.05 -22.19 -0.47
CA GLN A 21 -2.15 -23.53 -1.05
C GLN A 21 -1.06 -24.49 -0.56
N GLY A 22 -0.09 -24.03 0.26
CA GLY A 22 1.04 -24.84 0.73
C GLY A 22 2.03 -25.23 -0.37
N VAL A 23 2.00 -24.55 -1.51
CA VAL A 23 2.91 -24.76 -2.65
C VAL A 23 4.23 -24.04 -2.38
N ASP A 24 5.29 -24.38 -3.13
CA ASP A 24 6.57 -23.66 -3.09
C ASP A 24 6.41 -22.20 -3.57
N TRP A 25 6.01 -21.35 -2.65
CA TRP A 25 5.87 -19.92 -2.84
C TRP A 25 7.23 -19.23 -3.02
N GLU A 26 8.34 -19.83 -2.60
CA GLU A 26 9.68 -19.25 -2.76
C GLU A 26 10.13 -19.29 -4.23
N LEU A 27 9.75 -20.33 -4.95
CA LEU A 27 9.88 -20.39 -6.41
C LEU A 27 9.02 -19.32 -7.11
N VAL A 28 7.75 -19.17 -6.69
CA VAL A 28 6.85 -18.13 -7.21
C VAL A 28 7.44 -16.74 -7.00
N VAL A 29 8.02 -16.47 -5.83
CA VAL A 29 8.68 -15.21 -5.49
C VAL A 29 9.83 -14.89 -6.44
N LYS A 30 10.69 -15.88 -6.74
CA LYS A 30 11.82 -15.72 -7.68
C LYS A 30 11.34 -15.36 -9.08
N HIS A 31 10.35 -16.07 -9.61
CA HIS A 31 9.79 -15.79 -10.94
C HIS A 31 9.10 -14.43 -11.05
N ASN A 32 8.59 -13.89 -9.93
CA ASN A 32 7.95 -12.58 -9.89
C ASN A 32 8.95 -11.44 -9.60
N GLY A 33 10.25 -11.73 -9.47
CA GLY A 33 11.27 -10.73 -9.16
C GLY A 33 11.05 -10.04 -7.82
N ILE A 34 10.34 -10.68 -6.88
CA ILE A 34 10.07 -10.12 -5.56
C ILE A 34 11.24 -10.48 -4.63
N PRO A 35 11.87 -9.52 -3.94
CA PRO A 35 12.88 -9.82 -2.92
C PRO A 35 12.29 -10.70 -1.81
N ARG A 36 13.05 -11.70 -1.36
CA ARG A 36 12.63 -12.64 -0.30
C ARG A 36 12.13 -11.96 0.97
N THR A 37 12.72 -10.82 1.35
CA THR A 37 12.30 -10.02 2.50
C THR A 37 10.92 -9.40 2.30
N THR A 38 10.63 -8.88 1.11
CA THR A 38 9.31 -8.37 0.72
C THR A 38 8.28 -9.50 0.68
N ALA A 39 8.65 -10.66 0.13
CA ALA A 39 7.79 -11.83 0.06
C ALA A 39 7.35 -12.31 1.46
N ARG A 40 8.31 -12.43 2.40
CA ARG A 40 7.98 -12.72 3.81
C ARG A 40 6.99 -11.72 4.40
N ARG A 41 7.17 -10.43 4.13
CA ARG A 41 6.25 -9.39 4.60
C ARG A 41 4.84 -9.55 4.02
N ILE A 42 4.71 -9.91 2.75
CA ILE A 42 3.41 -10.17 2.10
C ILE A 42 2.71 -11.32 2.81
N VAL A 43 3.40 -12.46 2.95
CA VAL A 43 2.89 -13.66 3.63
C VAL A 43 2.47 -13.35 5.06
N MET A 44 3.34 -12.71 5.85
CA MET A 44 3.04 -12.37 7.25
C MET A 44 1.90 -11.35 7.38
N SER A 45 1.75 -10.44 6.42
CA SER A 45 0.64 -9.48 6.44
C SER A 45 -0.70 -10.08 6.04
N GLY A 46 -0.70 -11.25 5.41
CA GLY A 46 -1.91 -11.92 4.94
C GLY A 46 -2.72 -11.13 3.91
N SER A 47 -2.12 -10.13 3.25
CA SER A 47 -2.79 -9.33 2.21
C SER A 47 -1.83 -8.96 1.08
N PRO A 48 -2.28 -9.07 -0.19
CA PRO A 48 -1.45 -8.70 -1.32
C PRO A 48 -1.46 -7.18 -1.54
N GLU A 49 -2.30 -6.44 -0.81
CA GLU A 49 -2.43 -5.00 -0.96
C GLU A 49 -1.21 -4.25 -0.41
N VAL A 50 -0.86 -3.18 -1.13
CA VAL A 50 0.13 -2.22 -0.65
C VAL A 50 -0.62 -1.13 0.08
N LYS A 51 -0.58 -1.16 1.42
CA LYS A 51 -1.15 -0.07 2.22
C LYS A 51 -0.56 1.27 1.79
N GLN A 52 -1.44 2.24 1.55
CA GLN A 52 -1.04 3.61 1.28
C GLN A 52 -0.17 4.10 2.45
N ARG A 53 0.98 4.68 2.12
CA ARG A 53 1.91 5.25 3.10
C ARG A 53 1.81 6.76 3.08
N GLY A 54 1.97 7.36 4.26
CA GLY A 54 1.82 8.80 4.45
C GLY A 54 0.37 9.21 4.66
N GLY A 55 0.14 10.52 4.61
CA GLY A 55 -1.14 11.15 4.97
C GLY A 55 -0.98 12.06 6.19
N SER A 56 -1.85 13.07 6.27
CA SER A 56 -1.92 13.95 7.44
C SER A 56 -2.85 13.33 8.48
N ARG A 57 -2.49 13.46 9.76
CA ARG A 57 -3.41 13.14 10.85
C ARG A 57 -4.36 14.32 11.01
N ALA A 58 -5.66 14.06 11.20
CA ALA A 58 -6.66 15.11 11.40
C ALA A 58 -6.26 16.09 12.52
N ALA A 59 -5.71 15.57 13.63
CA ALA A 59 -5.21 16.39 14.74
C ALA A 59 -4.04 17.35 14.39
N ASN A 60 -3.36 17.13 13.25
CA ASN A 60 -2.23 17.95 12.81
C ASN A 60 -2.63 18.93 11.68
N ILE A 61 -3.89 18.92 11.23
CA ILE A 61 -4.38 19.82 10.18
C ILE A 61 -4.76 21.15 10.82
N LYS A 62 -3.99 22.20 10.54
CA LYS A 62 -4.24 23.56 11.05
C LYS A 62 -5.27 24.35 10.24
N CYS A 63 -5.31 24.15 8.92
CA CYS A 63 -6.32 24.71 8.03
C CYS A 63 -7.24 23.57 7.61
N THR A 64 -8.42 23.52 8.23
CA THR A 64 -9.46 22.59 7.83
C THR A 64 -10.20 23.14 6.61
N PRO A 65 -10.91 22.30 5.84
CA PRO A 65 -11.71 22.76 4.70
C PRO A 65 -12.71 23.86 5.08
N GLU A 66 -13.25 23.83 6.30
CA GLU A 66 -14.17 24.83 6.82
C GLU A 66 -13.47 26.17 7.07
N ILE A 67 -12.25 26.15 7.61
CA ILE A 67 -11.43 27.36 7.81
C ILE A 67 -11.04 27.95 6.45
N GLU A 68 -10.68 27.12 5.47
CA GLU A 68 -10.41 27.57 4.10
C GLU A 68 -11.64 28.21 3.46
N ALA A 69 -12.81 27.58 3.59
CA ALA A 69 -14.07 28.13 3.08
C ALA A 69 -14.41 29.48 3.73
N ALA A 70 -14.24 29.60 5.05
CA ALA A 70 -14.48 30.84 5.79
C ALA A 70 -13.50 31.96 5.37
N LEU A 71 -12.22 31.63 5.15
CA LEU A 71 -11.23 32.57 4.63
C LEU A 71 -11.58 33.05 3.22
N VAL A 72 -11.96 32.14 2.33
CA VAL A 72 -12.37 32.50 0.95
C VAL A 72 -13.59 33.43 0.97
N ALA A 73 -14.59 33.13 1.80
CA ALA A 73 -15.78 33.98 1.93
C ALA A 73 -15.50 35.37 2.51
N TYR A 74 -14.44 35.52 3.32
CA TYR A 74 -14.05 36.80 3.90
C TYR A 74 -13.31 37.74 2.93
N VAL A 75 -12.58 37.17 1.97
CA VAL A 75 -11.74 37.93 1.02
C VAL A 75 -12.53 38.36 -0.24
N VAL A 76 -13.77 37.88 -0.40
CA VAL A 76 -14.70 38.21 -1.48
C VAL A 76 -15.74 39.21 -0.99
#